data_AF-A0A966W6L2-F1
#
_entry.id   AF-A0A966W6L2-F1
#
_cell.length_a   1.000
_cell.length_b   1.000
_cell.length_c   1.000
_cell.angle_alpha   90.00
_cell.angle_beta   90.00
_cell.angle_gamma   90.00
#
_symmetry.space_group_name_H-M   'P 1'
#
loop_
_entity.id
_entity.type
_entity.pdbx_description
1 polymer ?
#
loop_
_entity_poly.entity_id
_entity_poly.type
_entity_poly.pdbx_seq_one_letter_code
_entity_poly.pdbx_strand_id
1 'polypeptide(L)'
;EAIPARSDAGPEDWAKDAQSGDLGAVAGGGLLTLDMRLFGGIPAVNDYGSVSLSNIPAGALGLLFDRQYGLLPYGPVYILALYGLLALPRQLGWVRSGPMLTLLVSYFAFIASFSFWFGAFSPPSRMLVPVMPIFVAGLATALHRWRGWRMTIAAIALALADWAIIAQLIAVPRLRYNYWDGKSVLLAYLSEVWETDITQVLPTFVVPEQASYVWAAWAVAGLVGIYVLITINRPVSRSNRNANRRRNDRYAPTPPSRMPGSLPTMGSVVITPDGERREDT
;
A
#
# COMPACT_ATOMS: atom_id res chain seq x y z
N GLU A 1 29.07 5.58 -64.23
CA GLU A 1 28.42 4.49 -63.47
C GLU A 1 27.92 5.03 -62.15
N ALA A 2 26.65 4.78 -61.86
CA ALA A 2 25.92 5.37 -60.74
C ALA A 2 26.27 4.66 -59.42
N ILE A 3 26.53 5.46 -58.39
CA ILE A 3 26.62 5.04 -56.99
C ILE A 3 25.19 4.68 -56.53
N PRO A 4 24.93 3.48 -55.96
CA PRO A 4 23.59 3.13 -55.51
C PRO A 4 23.21 3.97 -54.29
N ALA A 5 21.96 4.47 -54.31
CA ALA A 5 21.36 5.30 -53.29
C ALA A 5 21.34 4.59 -51.92
N ARG A 6 21.74 5.33 -50.89
CA ARG A 6 21.66 4.95 -49.48
C ARG A 6 20.18 4.77 -49.12
N SER A 7 19.80 3.59 -48.64
CA SER A 7 18.45 3.35 -48.11
C SER A 7 18.28 4.11 -46.79
N ASP A 8 17.27 4.97 -46.74
CA ASP A 8 16.88 5.76 -45.59
C ASP A 8 16.20 4.88 -44.53
N ALA A 9 16.99 4.10 -43.78
CA ALA A 9 16.52 3.45 -42.56
C ALA A 9 16.90 4.33 -41.37
N GLY A 10 15.89 4.97 -40.77
CA GLY A 10 16.07 5.82 -39.59
C GLY A 10 16.45 5.02 -38.34
N PRO A 11 16.94 5.68 -37.27
CA PRO A 11 17.45 5.02 -36.07
C PRO A 11 16.40 4.31 -35.20
N GLU A 12 15.13 4.26 -35.63
CA GLU A 12 13.98 3.86 -34.80
C GLU A 12 13.42 2.46 -35.10
N ASP A 13 13.90 1.76 -36.14
CA ASP A 13 13.28 0.49 -36.58
C ASP A 13 13.85 -0.78 -35.92
N TRP A 14 15.02 -0.74 -35.28
CA TRP A 14 15.60 -1.92 -34.62
C TRP A 14 15.02 -2.20 -33.22
N ALA A 15 14.28 -1.26 -32.64
CA ALA A 15 13.76 -1.37 -31.26
C ALA A 15 12.38 -2.04 -31.16
N LYS A 16 11.71 -2.33 -32.29
CA LYS A 16 10.29 -2.77 -32.28
C LYS A 16 10.09 -4.29 -32.43
N ASP A 17 11.06 -5.02 -32.98
CA ASP A 17 10.75 -6.38 -33.48
C ASP A 17 11.35 -7.57 -32.70
N ALA A 18 12.18 -7.40 -31.66
CA ALA A 18 12.92 -8.56 -31.15
C ALA A 18 13.26 -8.66 -29.65
N GLN A 19 12.71 -7.86 -28.72
CA GLN A 19 13.30 -7.86 -27.36
C GLN A 19 12.39 -7.97 -26.13
N SER A 20 11.07 -7.87 -26.19
CA SER A 20 10.26 -8.05 -24.95
C SER A 20 9.84 -9.51 -24.72
N GLY A 21 9.43 -10.21 -25.78
CA GLY A 21 9.01 -11.62 -25.71
C GLY A 21 10.16 -12.59 -25.49
N ASP A 22 11.26 -12.42 -26.23
CA ASP A 22 12.43 -13.30 -26.17
C ASP A 22 13.20 -13.18 -24.85
N LEU A 23 13.31 -11.97 -24.29
CA LEU A 23 13.91 -11.79 -22.96
C LEU A 23 13.06 -12.45 -21.87
N GLY A 24 11.73 -12.39 -21.97
CA GLY A 24 10.83 -13.08 -21.04
C GLY A 24 10.94 -14.60 -21.14
N ALA A 25 11.03 -15.13 -22.36
CA ALA A 25 11.19 -16.56 -22.62
C ALA A 25 12.57 -17.08 -22.19
N VAL A 26 13.64 -16.34 -22.45
CA VAL A 26 15.02 -16.68 -22.03
C VAL A 26 15.17 -16.58 -20.52
N ALA A 27 14.61 -15.54 -19.88
CA ALA A 27 14.61 -15.42 -18.43
C ALA A 27 13.78 -16.54 -17.77
N GLY A 28 12.58 -16.82 -18.31
CA GLY A 28 11.72 -17.90 -17.83
C GLY A 28 12.36 -19.28 -18.00
N GLY A 29 12.93 -19.56 -19.17
CA GLY A 29 13.65 -20.80 -19.46
C GLY A 29 14.92 -20.95 -18.61
N GLY A 30 15.66 -19.87 -18.39
CA GLY A 30 16.81 -19.83 -17.49
C GLY A 30 16.43 -20.11 -16.04
N LEU A 31 15.33 -19.52 -15.56
CA LEU A 31 14.80 -19.76 -14.21
C LEU A 31 14.37 -21.22 -14.03
N LEU A 32 13.67 -21.78 -15.00
CA LEU A 32 13.24 -23.19 -15.00
C LEU A 32 14.43 -24.14 -15.03
N THR A 33 15.46 -23.84 -15.83
CA THR A 33 16.68 -24.66 -15.89
C THR A 33 17.45 -24.60 -14.58
N LEU A 34 17.53 -23.42 -13.97
CA LEU A 34 18.14 -23.24 -12.65
C LEU A 34 17.36 -24.01 -11.57
N ASP A 35 16.04 -23.91 -11.58
CA ASP A 35 15.13 -24.62 -10.66
C ASP A 35 15.30 -26.14 -10.80
N MET A 36 15.26 -26.67 -12.03
CA MET A 36 15.50 -28.09 -12.32
C MET A 36 16.88 -28.55 -11.84
N ARG A 37 17.90 -27.69 -11.92
CA ARG A 37 19.27 -28.03 -11.51
C ARG A 37 19.47 -27.96 -10.00
N LEU A 38 18.76 -27.09 -9.30
CA LEU A 38 18.83 -26.94 -7.85
C LEU A 38 17.95 -27.95 -7.12
N PHE A 39 16.73 -28.17 -7.62
CA PHE A 39 15.69 -28.95 -6.94
C PHE A 39 15.39 -30.30 -7.61
N GLY A 40 16.06 -30.63 -8.71
CA GLY A 40 15.98 -31.95 -9.34
C GLY A 40 14.70 -32.21 -10.14
N GLY A 41 13.87 -31.19 -10.36
CA GLY A 41 12.62 -31.27 -11.10
C GLY A 41 11.62 -30.20 -10.65
N ILE A 42 10.43 -30.21 -11.26
CA ILE A 42 9.31 -29.41 -10.77
C ILE A 42 8.99 -29.91 -9.36
N PRO A 43 9.01 -29.05 -8.33
CA PRO A 43 8.71 -29.47 -6.96
C PRO A 43 7.39 -30.24 -6.92
N ALA A 44 7.39 -31.42 -6.33
CA ALA A 44 6.17 -32.19 -6.16
C ALA A 44 5.21 -31.38 -5.28
N VAL A 45 3.99 -31.13 -5.77
CA VAL A 45 2.96 -30.32 -5.07
C VAL A 45 2.72 -30.85 -3.64
N ASN A 46 2.91 -32.14 -3.44
CA ASN A 46 2.76 -32.86 -2.17
C ASN A 46 3.75 -32.43 -1.07
N ASP A 47 4.94 -31.89 -1.40
CA ASP A 47 5.93 -31.48 -0.38
C ASP A 47 5.71 -30.05 0.14
N TYR A 48 4.98 -29.23 -0.62
CA TYR A 48 4.68 -27.82 -0.31
C TYR A 48 3.18 -27.56 -0.11
N GLY A 49 2.40 -28.64 0.05
CA GLY A 49 0.98 -28.60 0.28
C GLY A 49 0.13 -28.53 -0.99
N SER A 50 -1.14 -28.94 -0.86
CA SER A 50 -2.11 -28.85 -1.94
C SER A 50 -2.44 -27.40 -2.32
N VAL A 51 -2.68 -27.19 -3.61
CA VAL A 51 -3.24 -25.94 -4.16
C VAL A 51 -4.72 -26.18 -4.40
N SER A 52 -5.58 -25.36 -3.80
CA SER A 52 -7.03 -25.45 -3.94
C SER A 52 -7.70 -24.10 -3.79
N LEU A 53 -8.76 -23.85 -4.57
CA LEU A 53 -9.60 -22.67 -4.41
C LEU A 53 -10.31 -22.63 -3.04
N SER A 54 -10.56 -23.78 -2.43
CA SER A 54 -11.15 -23.87 -1.09
C SER A 54 -10.25 -23.30 0.01
N ASN A 55 -8.95 -23.19 -0.24
CA ASN A 55 -7.99 -22.67 0.74
C ASN A 55 -8.00 -21.14 0.79
N ILE A 56 -8.45 -20.48 -0.29
CA ILE A 56 -8.36 -19.01 -0.44
C ILE A 56 -8.96 -18.24 0.73
N PRO A 57 -10.15 -18.57 1.28
CA PRO A 57 -10.71 -17.81 2.39
C PRO A 57 -9.82 -17.87 3.64
N ALA A 58 -9.35 -19.07 4.01
CA ALA A 58 -8.49 -19.26 5.18
C ALA A 58 -7.10 -18.67 4.94
N GLY A 59 -6.51 -18.88 3.77
CA GLY A 59 -5.20 -18.35 3.40
C GLY A 59 -5.19 -16.82 3.32
N ALA A 60 -6.24 -16.19 2.75
CA ALA A 60 -6.32 -14.74 2.64
C ALA A 60 -6.48 -14.07 4.03
N LEU A 61 -7.31 -14.66 4.89
CA LEU A 61 -7.43 -14.21 6.28
C LEU A 61 -6.15 -14.48 7.06
N GLY A 62 -5.50 -15.62 6.82
CA GLY A 62 -4.23 -15.95 7.43
C GLY A 62 -3.12 -14.96 7.09
N LEU A 63 -2.96 -14.63 5.81
CA LEU A 63 -1.98 -13.64 5.33
C LEU A 63 -2.13 -12.26 5.99
N LEU A 64 -3.33 -11.90 6.46
CA LEU A 64 -3.58 -10.61 7.10
C LEU A 64 -3.60 -10.69 8.64
N PHE A 65 -4.26 -11.69 9.22
CA PHE A 65 -4.66 -11.69 10.63
C PHE A 65 -4.03 -12.82 11.46
N ASP A 66 -3.38 -13.80 10.83
CA ASP A 66 -2.79 -14.92 11.57
C ASP A 66 -1.72 -14.44 12.56
N ARG A 67 -1.82 -14.90 13.80
CA ARG A 67 -0.91 -14.52 14.89
C ARG A 67 0.57 -14.88 14.65
N GLN A 68 0.85 -15.85 13.79
CA GLN A 68 2.21 -16.33 13.51
C GLN A 68 2.80 -15.74 12.22
N TYR A 69 2.00 -15.55 11.17
CA TYR A 69 2.51 -15.16 9.85
C TYR A 69 1.79 -13.97 9.22
N GLY A 70 0.70 -13.50 9.82
CA GLY A 70 -0.15 -12.44 9.29
C GLY A 70 0.52 -11.07 9.28
N LEU A 71 0.10 -10.23 8.33
CA LEU A 71 0.62 -8.88 8.16
C LEU A 71 0.31 -7.95 9.34
N LEU A 72 -0.91 -7.98 9.87
CA LEU A 72 -1.37 -6.99 10.84
C LEU A 72 -0.82 -7.22 12.25
N PRO A 73 -0.65 -8.46 12.74
CA PRO A 73 0.02 -8.72 14.01
C PRO A 73 1.47 -8.22 14.05
N TYR A 74 2.18 -8.30 12.92
CA TYR A 74 3.58 -7.89 12.82
C TYR A 74 3.76 -6.48 12.27
N GLY A 75 2.73 -5.93 11.62
CA GLY A 75 2.74 -4.66 10.91
C GLY A 75 1.43 -3.90 11.07
N PRO A 76 1.10 -3.39 12.27
CA PRO A 76 -0.17 -2.73 12.53
C PRO A 76 -0.37 -1.45 11.69
N VAL A 77 0.70 -0.81 11.23
CA VAL A 77 0.63 0.34 10.32
C VAL A 77 -0.08 0.02 8.99
N TYR A 78 -0.08 -1.24 8.56
CA TYR A 78 -0.74 -1.68 7.34
C TYR A 78 -2.27 -1.62 7.41
N ILE A 79 -2.87 -1.42 8.60
CA ILE A 79 -4.29 -1.06 8.74
C ILE A 79 -4.60 0.22 7.94
N LEU A 80 -3.70 1.20 7.99
CA LEU A 80 -3.82 2.44 7.21
C LEU A 80 -3.69 2.16 5.72
N ALA A 81 -2.75 1.30 5.34
CA ALA A 81 -2.56 0.91 3.95
C ALA A 81 -3.82 0.26 3.37
N LEU A 82 -4.44 -0.67 4.10
CA LEU A 82 -5.71 -1.31 3.71
C LEU A 82 -6.84 -0.29 3.56
N TYR A 83 -6.97 0.66 4.50
CA TYR A 83 -7.93 1.76 4.39
C TYR A 83 -7.72 2.56 3.09
N GLY A 84 -6.47 2.93 2.80
CA GLY A 84 -6.16 3.71 1.62
C GLY A 84 -6.31 2.94 0.31
N LEU A 85 -6.06 1.63 0.29
CA LEU A 85 -6.34 0.75 -0.85
C LEU A 85 -7.83 0.76 -1.22
N LEU A 86 -8.71 0.69 -0.22
CA LEU A 86 -10.16 0.79 -0.43
C LEU A 86 -10.60 2.19 -0.91
N ALA A 87 -9.83 3.22 -0.59
CA ALA A 87 -10.07 4.59 -1.06
C ALA A 87 -9.43 4.90 -2.42
N LEU A 88 -8.51 4.05 -2.90
CA LEU A 88 -7.69 4.28 -4.08
C LEU A 88 -8.53 4.54 -5.36
N PRO A 89 -9.59 3.76 -5.66
CA PRO A 89 -10.45 4.02 -6.82
C PRO A 89 -11.15 5.37 -6.79
N ARG A 90 -11.48 5.87 -5.60
CA ARG A 90 -12.13 7.17 -5.44
C ARG A 90 -11.16 8.34 -5.61
N GLN A 91 -9.88 8.11 -5.35
CA GLN A 91 -8.85 9.15 -5.44
C GLN A 91 -8.18 9.21 -6.82
N LEU A 92 -7.88 8.05 -7.42
CA LEU A 92 -7.16 7.96 -8.69
C LEU A 92 -8.06 7.59 -9.88
N GLY A 93 -9.28 7.11 -9.63
CA GLY A 93 -10.17 6.55 -10.65
C GLY A 93 -9.83 5.10 -11.00
N TRP A 94 -10.83 4.32 -11.43
CA TRP A 94 -10.67 2.88 -11.71
C TRP A 94 -9.64 2.57 -12.80
N VAL A 95 -9.50 3.46 -13.80
CA VAL A 95 -8.51 3.29 -14.88
C VAL A 95 -7.07 3.19 -14.34
N ARG A 96 -6.76 3.95 -13.28
CA ARG A 96 -5.42 3.97 -12.68
C ARG A 96 -5.29 2.96 -11.53
N SER A 97 -6.30 2.85 -10.68
CA SER A 97 -6.25 1.95 -9.52
C SER A 97 -6.54 0.49 -9.86
N GLY A 98 -7.35 0.24 -10.89
CA GLY A 98 -7.83 -1.10 -11.27
C GLY A 98 -6.70 -2.09 -11.50
N PRO A 99 -5.71 -1.81 -12.36
CA PRO A 99 -4.58 -2.71 -12.57
C PRO A 99 -3.81 -3.04 -11.29
N MET A 100 -3.60 -2.05 -10.41
CA MET A 100 -2.90 -2.26 -9.13
C MET A 100 -3.71 -3.17 -8.19
N LEU A 101 -5.01 -2.93 -8.07
CA LEU A 101 -5.88 -3.73 -7.22
C LEU A 101 -6.07 -5.15 -7.77
N THR A 102 -6.19 -5.30 -9.10
CA THR A 102 -6.24 -6.61 -9.75
C THR A 102 -4.95 -7.37 -9.50
N LEU A 103 -3.77 -6.74 -9.66
CA LEU A 103 -2.50 -7.39 -9.37
C LEU A 103 -2.40 -7.81 -7.89
N LEU A 104 -2.77 -6.93 -6.97
CA LEU A 104 -2.79 -7.23 -5.53
C LEU A 104 -3.70 -8.42 -5.21
N VAL A 105 -4.96 -8.39 -5.70
CA VAL A 105 -5.96 -9.43 -5.43
C VAL A 105 -5.56 -10.76 -6.08
N SER A 106 -5.09 -10.75 -7.33
CA SER A 106 -4.63 -11.96 -8.02
C SER A 106 -3.45 -12.58 -7.31
N TYR A 107 -2.48 -11.77 -6.86
CA TYR A 107 -1.34 -12.25 -6.10
C TYR A 107 -1.76 -12.82 -4.73
N PHE A 108 -2.63 -12.12 -4.01
CA PHE A 108 -3.19 -12.61 -2.74
C PHE A 108 -3.93 -13.93 -2.91
N ALA A 109 -4.80 -14.03 -3.91
CA ALA A 109 -5.57 -15.24 -4.20
C ALA A 109 -4.66 -16.40 -4.60
N PHE A 110 -3.60 -16.13 -5.38
CA PHE A 110 -2.60 -17.12 -5.75
C PHE A 110 -1.91 -17.69 -4.50
N ILE A 111 -1.32 -16.85 -3.64
CA ILE A 111 -0.66 -17.32 -2.41
C ILE A 111 -1.65 -18.01 -1.46
N ALA A 112 -2.86 -17.45 -1.30
CA ALA A 112 -3.88 -18.01 -0.44
C ALA A 112 -4.43 -19.37 -0.91
N SER A 113 -4.25 -19.73 -2.18
CA SER A 113 -4.66 -21.04 -2.71
C SER A 113 -3.78 -22.19 -2.23
N PHE A 114 -2.55 -21.90 -1.78
CA PHE A 114 -1.66 -22.90 -1.19
C PHE A 114 -2.10 -23.24 0.24
N SER A 115 -2.15 -24.52 0.59
CA SER A 115 -2.38 -24.95 1.97
C SER A 115 -1.25 -24.49 2.91
N PHE A 116 -0.02 -24.38 2.41
CA PHE A 116 1.13 -23.77 3.09
C PHE A 116 1.33 -22.29 2.72
N TRP A 117 0.25 -21.50 2.68
CA TRP A 117 0.28 -20.06 2.38
C TRP A 117 1.29 -19.26 3.23
N PHE A 118 1.63 -19.75 4.43
CA PHE A 118 2.57 -19.11 5.36
C PHE A 118 4.05 -19.34 5.04
N GLY A 119 4.39 -20.21 4.08
CA GLY A 119 5.76 -20.31 3.57
C GLY A 119 6.78 -21.04 4.46
N ALA A 120 6.30 -21.96 5.30
CA ALA A 120 7.11 -22.78 6.22
C ALA A 120 8.02 -21.95 7.15
N PHE A 121 9.26 -22.37 7.36
CA PHE A 121 10.22 -21.69 8.25
C PHE A 121 10.70 -20.38 7.63
N SER A 122 9.95 -19.31 7.85
CA SER A 122 10.21 -18.01 7.27
C SER A 122 9.75 -16.85 8.14
N PRO A 123 10.31 -15.65 7.92
CA PRO A 123 9.79 -14.44 8.54
C PRO A 123 8.30 -14.22 8.23
N PRO A 124 7.53 -13.72 9.19
CA PRO A 124 6.12 -13.40 9.00
C PRO A 124 5.94 -12.44 7.83
N SER A 125 4.82 -12.59 7.12
CA SER A 125 4.42 -11.72 6.01
C SER A 125 5.38 -11.64 4.82
N ARG A 126 6.44 -12.49 4.77
CA ARG A 126 7.40 -12.53 3.65
C ARG A 126 6.71 -12.68 2.30
N MET A 127 5.64 -13.46 2.25
CA MET A 127 4.89 -13.68 1.02
C MET A 127 4.26 -12.40 0.48
N LEU A 128 4.11 -11.34 1.27
CA LEU A 128 3.51 -10.09 0.80
C LEU A 128 4.54 -9.07 0.29
N VAL A 129 5.84 -9.35 0.40
CA VAL A 129 6.92 -8.44 -0.05
C VAL A 129 6.73 -7.98 -1.51
N PRO A 130 6.40 -8.85 -2.48
CA PRO A 130 6.25 -8.43 -3.88
C PRO A 130 5.13 -7.40 -4.11
N VAL A 131 4.11 -7.37 -3.27
CA VAL A 131 2.97 -6.44 -3.37
C VAL A 131 3.09 -5.23 -2.44
N MET A 132 4.18 -5.11 -1.68
CA MET A 132 4.41 -3.98 -0.77
C MET A 132 4.34 -2.59 -1.44
N PRO A 133 4.84 -2.37 -2.67
CA PRO A 133 4.68 -1.07 -3.33
C PRO A 133 3.22 -0.62 -3.47
N ILE A 134 2.28 -1.57 -3.61
CA ILE A 134 0.84 -1.29 -3.68
C ILE A 134 0.31 -0.90 -2.30
N PHE A 135 0.75 -1.57 -1.22
CA PHE A 135 0.44 -1.17 0.15
C PHE A 135 0.98 0.24 0.47
N VAL A 136 2.17 0.60 -0.02
CA VAL A 136 2.72 1.96 0.12
C VAL A 136 1.81 3.00 -0.55
N ALA A 137 1.31 2.71 -1.76
CA ALA A 137 0.32 3.58 -2.42
C ALA A 137 -0.98 3.71 -1.60
N GLY A 138 -1.43 2.61 -0.98
CA GLY A 138 -2.52 2.63 0.00
C GLY A 138 -2.21 3.55 1.17
N LEU A 139 -1.08 3.37 1.83
CA LEU A 139 -0.67 4.17 2.99
C LEU A 139 -0.60 5.67 2.65
N ALA A 140 0.00 6.03 1.52
CA ALA A 140 0.06 7.40 1.04
C ALA A 140 -1.34 7.99 0.81
N THR A 141 -2.27 7.19 0.26
CA THR A 141 -3.66 7.58 0.04
C THR A 141 -4.38 7.81 1.38
N ALA A 142 -4.18 6.94 2.36
CA ALA A 142 -4.75 7.09 3.70
C ALA A 142 -4.28 8.37 4.37
N LEU A 143 -2.96 8.61 4.39
CA LEU A 143 -2.35 9.81 4.97
C LEU A 143 -2.78 11.09 4.24
N HIS A 144 -2.97 11.04 2.92
CA HIS A 144 -3.47 12.19 2.16
C HIS A 144 -4.92 12.56 2.53
N ARG A 145 -5.75 11.56 2.82
CA ARG A 145 -7.17 11.76 3.17
C ARG A 145 -7.36 12.15 4.63
N TRP A 146 -6.53 11.64 5.52
CA TRP A 146 -6.64 11.89 6.96
C TRP A 146 -6.17 13.30 7.30
N ARG A 147 -7.12 14.16 7.65
CA ARG A 147 -6.88 15.53 8.10
C ARG A 147 -7.38 15.66 9.53
N GLY A 148 -6.48 15.92 10.46
CA GLY A 148 -6.82 16.17 11.87
C GLY A 148 -5.88 15.47 12.83
N TRP A 149 -5.63 16.12 13.96
CA TRP A 149 -4.65 15.69 14.96
C TRP A 149 -4.92 14.28 15.51
N ARG A 150 -6.18 13.89 15.70
CA ARG A 150 -6.55 12.54 16.18
C ARG A 150 -6.07 11.44 15.23
N MET A 151 -6.21 11.66 13.93
CA MET A 151 -5.79 10.71 12.90
C MET A 151 -4.28 10.66 12.77
N THR A 152 -3.62 11.82 12.93
CA THR A 152 -2.16 11.90 13.01
C THR A 152 -1.63 11.12 14.22
N ILE A 153 -2.24 11.29 15.40
CA ILE A 153 -1.88 10.52 16.60
C ILE A 153 -2.08 9.03 16.37
N ALA A 154 -3.22 8.61 15.79
CA ALA A 154 -3.46 7.21 15.48
C ALA A 154 -2.39 6.65 14.53
N ALA A 155 -2.02 7.41 13.48
CA ALA A 155 -1.00 6.98 12.54
C ALA A 155 0.39 6.87 13.19
N ILE A 156 0.76 7.83 14.04
CA ILE A 156 2.00 7.80 14.81
C ILE A 156 1.99 6.62 15.79
N ALA A 157 0.89 6.38 16.50
CA ALA A 157 0.77 5.26 17.43
C ALA A 157 0.94 3.91 16.72
N LEU A 158 0.32 3.73 15.56
CA LEU A 158 0.49 2.52 14.75
C LEU A 158 1.94 2.36 14.23
N ALA A 159 2.56 3.46 13.78
CA ALA A 159 3.95 3.43 13.34
C ALA A 159 4.93 3.14 14.49
N LEU A 160 4.67 3.67 15.69
CA LEU A 160 5.46 3.38 16.88
C LEU A 160 5.29 1.92 17.33
N ALA A 161 4.08 1.37 17.27
CA ALA A 161 3.84 -0.03 17.55
C ALA A 161 4.59 -0.95 16.57
N ASP A 162 4.56 -0.61 15.28
CA ASP A 162 5.32 -1.31 14.23
C ASP A 162 6.84 -1.26 14.50
N TRP A 163 7.37 -0.07 14.80
CA TRP A 163 8.77 0.09 15.18
C TRP A 163 9.16 -0.70 16.42
N ALA A 164 8.28 -0.77 17.44
CA ALA A 164 8.54 -1.56 18.64
C ALA A 164 8.62 -3.05 18.32
N ILE A 165 7.73 -3.57 17.47
CA ILE A 165 7.77 -4.96 17.00
C ILE A 165 9.07 -5.21 16.22
N ILE A 166 9.38 -4.36 15.24
CA ILE A 166 10.59 -4.47 14.42
C ILE A 166 11.85 -4.45 15.32
N ALA A 167 11.90 -3.59 16.33
CA ALA A 167 13.01 -3.52 17.27
C ALA A 167 13.21 -4.84 18.02
N GLN A 168 12.13 -5.49 18.48
CA GLN A 168 12.21 -6.82 19.11
C GLN A 168 12.71 -7.88 18.11
N LEU A 169 12.20 -7.85 16.88
CA LEU A 169 12.65 -8.78 15.83
C LEU A 169 14.12 -8.57 15.45
N ILE A 170 14.65 -7.34 15.55
CA ILE A 170 16.07 -7.03 15.33
C ILE A 170 16.92 -7.49 16.52
N ALA A 171 16.48 -7.19 17.75
CA ALA A 171 17.19 -7.54 18.97
C ALA A 171 17.28 -9.07 19.18
N VAL A 172 16.21 -9.79 18.87
CA VAL A 172 16.13 -11.25 19.04
C VAL A 172 15.70 -11.90 17.72
N PRO A 173 16.64 -12.21 16.81
CA PRO A 173 16.32 -12.73 15.47
C PRO A 173 15.48 -14.02 15.46
N ARG A 174 15.57 -14.84 16.52
CA ARG A 174 14.78 -16.07 16.66
C ARG A 174 13.27 -15.81 16.68
N LEU A 175 12.82 -14.64 17.14
CA LEU A 175 11.40 -14.27 17.18
C LEU A 175 10.75 -14.16 15.79
N ARG A 176 11.55 -14.07 14.74
CA ARG A 176 11.08 -14.01 13.35
C ARG A 176 10.62 -15.36 12.82
N TYR A 177 11.01 -16.46 13.47
CA TYR A 177 10.84 -17.79 12.92
C TYR A 177 9.88 -18.59 13.79
N ASN A 178 8.65 -18.76 13.29
CA ASN A 178 7.62 -19.55 13.94
C ASN A 178 7.62 -21.00 13.44
N TYR A 179 7.19 -21.91 14.31
CA TYR A 179 6.79 -23.26 13.95
C TYR A 179 5.31 -23.26 13.57
N TRP A 180 4.84 -24.20 12.75
CA TRP A 180 3.43 -24.25 12.30
C TRP A 180 2.46 -24.83 13.36
N ASP A 181 2.70 -24.58 14.64
CA ASP A 181 1.95 -25.13 15.77
C ASP A 181 0.76 -24.26 16.22
N GLY A 182 0.44 -23.21 15.46
CA GLY A 182 -0.57 -22.22 15.81
C GLY A 182 -0.05 -21.11 16.75
N LYS A 183 1.11 -21.26 17.40
CA LYS A 183 1.58 -20.35 18.45
C LYS A 183 2.65 -19.37 17.96
N SER A 184 2.45 -18.09 18.26
CA SER A 184 3.43 -17.06 17.89
C SER A 184 4.56 -17.02 18.90
N VAL A 185 5.80 -17.21 18.45
CA VAL A 185 7.01 -17.09 19.27
C VAL A 185 7.16 -15.67 19.81
N LEU A 186 6.79 -14.65 19.01
CA LEU A 186 6.77 -13.26 19.45
C LEU A 186 5.77 -13.03 20.60
N LEU A 187 4.53 -13.51 20.44
CA LEU A 187 3.52 -13.33 21.49
C LEU A 187 3.86 -14.12 22.75
N ALA A 188 4.44 -15.32 22.61
CA ALA A 188 4.90 -16.10 23.75
C ALA A 188 6.00 -15.37 24.52
N TYR A 189 6.98 -14.79 23.81
CA TYR A 189 8.02 -13.97 24.42
C TYR A 189 7.45 -12.73 25.13
N LEU A 190 6.55 -12.00 24.48
CA LEU A 190 5.92 -10.82 25.10
C LEU A 190 5.02 -11.20 26.29
N SER A 191 4.36 -12.36 26.23
CA SER A 191 3.54 -12.88 27.32
C SER A 191 4.38 -13.19 28.55
N GLU A 192 5.57 -13.75 28.37
CA GLU A 192 6.54 -14.01 29.43
C GLU A 192 7.07 -12.68 30.02
N VAL A 193 7.45 -11.73 29.16
CA VAL A 193 7.99 -10.43 29.58
C VAL A 193 6.95 -9.56 30.31
N TRP A 194 5.68 -9.63 29.93
CA TRP A 194 4.60 -8.85 30.54
C TRP A 194 3.81 -9.60 31.61
N GLU A 195 4.21 -10.84 31.93
CA GLU A 195 3.53 -11.71 32.89
C GLU A 195 2.00 -11.82 32.63
N THR A 196 1.59 -11.73 31.37
CA THR A 196 0.18 -11.68 30.96
C THR A 196 -0.03 -12.58 29.75
N ASP A 197 -1.04 -13.46 29.77
CA ASP A 197 -1.34 -14.32 28.62
C ASP A 197 -1.99 -13.52 27.48
N ILE A 198 -1.19 -13.19 26.47
CA ILE A 198 -1.63 -12.53 25.24
C ILE A 198 -1.61 -13.47 24.02
N THR A 199 -1.25 -14.74 24.22
CA THR A 199 -1.00 -15.70 23.13
C THR A 199 -2.26 -16.07 22.37
N GLN A 200 -3.43 -15.89 23.00
CA GLN A 200 -4.75 -16.23 22.46
C GLN A 200 -5.57 -15.02 21.99
N VAL A 201 -5.03 -13.80 22.09
CA VAL A 201 -5.76 -12.59 21.68
C VAL A 201 -6.01 -12.57 20.17
N LEU A 202 -5.05 -13.08 19.40
CA LEU A 202 -5.08 -13.10 17.94
C LEU A 202 -5.40 -14.49 17.40
N PRO A 203 -6.13 -14.60 16.27
CA PRO A 203 -6.52 -15.87 15.69
C PRO A 203 -5.32 -16.61 15.10
N THR A 204 -5.44 -17.94 14.93
CA THR A 204 -4.58 -18.70 14.03
C THR A 204 -5.39 -19.26 12.87
N PHE A 205 -4.84 -19.16 11.66
CA PHE A 205 -5.39 -19.79 10.46
C PHE A 205 -4.49 -20.95 9.98
N VAL A 206 -3.36 -21.19 10.66
CA VAL A 206 -2.54 -22.39 10.48
C VAL A 206 -3.23 -23.60 11.10
N VAL A 207 -3.77 -23.46 12.31
CA VAL A 207 -4.54 -24.49 13.01
C VAL A 207 -5.90 -23.92 13.45
N PRO A 208 -6.88 -23.78 12.54
CA PRO A 208 -8.10 -23.01 12.80
C PRO A 208 -8.83 -23.42 14.09
N GLU A 209 -9.07 -22.43 14.95
CA GLU A 209 -9.81 -22.58 16.20
C GLU A 209 -11.16 -21.84 16.09
N GLN A 210 -12.04 -22.00 17.08
CA GLN A 210 -13.32 -21.28 17.11
C GLN A 210 -13.14 -19.76 17.06
N ALA A 211 -12.10 -19.24 17.73
CA ALA A 211 -11.73 -17.83 17.69
C ALA A 211 -11.40 -17.33 16.27
N SER A 212 -10.83 -18.19 15.42
CA SER A 212 -10.44 -17.85 14.05
C SER A 212 -11.66 -17.49 13.18
N TYR A 213 -12.77 -18.20 13.35
CA TYR A 213 -14.02 -17.90 12.64
C TYR A 213 -14.69 -16.62 13.14
N VAL A 214 -14.61 -16.34 14.44
CA VAL A 214 -15.11 -15.09 15.02
C VAL A 214 -14.30 -13.90 14.49
N TRP A 215 -12.98 -14.02 14.46
CA TRP A 215 -12.09 -13.02 13.87
C TRP A 215 -12.32 -12.83 12.38
N ALA A 216 -12.57 -13.91 11.62
CA ALA A 216 -12.94 -13.82 10.22
C ALA A 216 -14.21 -12.97 10.02
N ALA A 217 -15.24 -13.19 10.85
CA ALA A 217 -16.47 -12.40 10.81
C ALA A 217 -16.22 -10.91 11.13
N TRP A 218 -15.43 -10.62 12.17
CA TRP A 218 -15.06 -9.25 12.53
C TRP A 218 -14.19 -8.57 11.47
N ALA A 219 -13.27 -9.30 10.83
CA ALA A 219 -12.46 -8.77 9.74
C ALA A 219 -13.33 -8.34 8.55
N VAL A 220 -14.28 -9.18 8.15
CA VAL A 220 -15.25 -8.84 7.09
C VAL A 220 -16.10 -7.64 7.51
N ALA A 221 -16.65 -7.64 8.73
CA ALA A 221 -17.44 -6.53 9.24
C ALA A 221 -16.64 -5.21 9.30
N GLY A 222 -15.37 -5.27 9.71
CA GLY A 222 -14.46 -4.13 9.75
C GLY A 222 -14.15 -3.56 8.36
N LEU A 223 -13.86 -4.42 7.38
CA LEU A 223 -13.65 -4.00 5.99
C LEU A 223 -14.90 -3.36 5.39
N VAL A 224 -16.08 -3.93 5.66
CA VAL A 224 -17.38 -3.35 5.24
C VAL A 224 -17.61 -2.01 5.92
N GLY A 225 -17.40 -1.90 7.23
CA GLY A 225 -17.53 -0.66 7.98
C GLY A 225 -16.60 0.44 7.46
N ILE A 226 -15.35 0.10 7.18
CA ILE A 226 -14.38 1.01 6.54
C ILE A 226 -14.89 1.46 5.18
N TYR A 227 -15.34 0.52 4.34
CA TYR A 227 -15.86 0.86 3.02
C TYR A 227 -17.07 1.82 3.09
N VAL A 228 -17.99 1.58 4.03
CA VAL A 228 -19.15 2.45 4.30
C VAL A 228 -18.71 3.82 4.81
N LEU A 229 -17.74 3.91 5.73
CA LEU A 229 -17.21 5.20 6.18
C LEU A 229 -16.57 6.00 5.04
N ILE A 230 -15.89 5.33 4.10
CA ILE A 230 -15.33 5.96 2.91
C ILE A 230 -16.45 6.44 1.96
N THR A 231 -17.57 5.73 1.86
CA THR A 231 -18.69 6.12 0.99
C THR A 231 -19.48 7.31 1.55
N ILE A 232 -19.65 7.37 2.88
CA ILE A 232 -20.38 8.43 3.58
C ILE A 232 -19.55 9.72 3.65
N ASN A 233 -18.25 9.62 3.97
CA ASN A 233 -17.35 10.78 4.02
C ASN A 233 -16.93 11.22 2.61
N ARG A 234 -17.87 11.83 1.88
CA ARG A 234 -17.58 12.52 0.63
C ARG A 234 -16.60 13.67 0.91
N PRO A 235 -15.39 13.69 0.33
CA PRO A 235 -14.58 14.89 0.40
C PRO A 235 -15.37 16.01 -0.27
N VAL A 236 -15.69 17.07 0.48
CA VAL A 236 -16.32 18.29 -0.07
C VAL A 236 -15.44 18.74 -1.23
N SER A 237 -15.91 18.52 -2.45
CA SER A 237 -15.14 18.72 -3.67
C SER A 237 -14.54 20.12 -3.67
N ARG A 238 -13.21 20.21 -3.64
CA ARG A 238 -12.46 21.48 -3.79
C ARG A 238 -12.82 22.19 -5.10
N SER A 239 -13.35 21.46 -6.09
CA SER A 239 -13.89 22.02 -7.34
C SER A 239 -14.97 23.07 -7.08
N ASN A 240 -15.89 22.82 -6.14
CA ASN A 240 -16.98 23.78 -5.83
C ASN A 240 -16.48 25.05 -5.13
N ARG A 241 -15.41 24.96 -4.33
CA ARG A 241 -14.82 26.16 -3.70
C ARG A 241 -14.13 27.05 -4.72
N ASN A 242 -13.38 26.48 -5.67
CA ASN A 242 -12.72 27.26 -6.71
C ASN A 242 -13.71 27.78 -7.77
N ALA A 243 -14.77 27.02 -8.08
CA ALA A 243 -15.86 27.47 -8.94
C ALA A 243 -16.63 28.64 -8.32
N ASN A 244 -16.96 28.58 -7.04
CA ASN A 244 -17.60 29.70 -6.33
C ASN A 244 -16.68 30.90 -6.18
N ARG A 245 -15.37 30.70 -5.96
CA ARG A 245 -14.40 31.80 -5.90
C ARG A 245 -14.27 32.51 -7.24
N ARG A 246 -14.11 31.76 -8.34
CA ARG A 246 -14.12 32.31 -9.72
C ARG A 246 -15.45 32.93 -10.14
N ARG A 247 -16.56 32.54 -9.51
CA ARG A 247 -17.87 33.16 -9.72
C ARG A 247 -17.96 34.47 -8.96
N ASN A 248 -17.53 34.52 -7.70
CA ASN A 248 -17.47 35.76 -6.91
C ASN A 248 -16.50 36.79 -7.50
N ASP A 249 -15.34 36.37 -8.01
CA ASP A 249 -14.39 37.29 -8.67
C ASP A 249 -14.98 37.89 -9.97
N ARG A 250 -15.95 37.22 -10.59
CA ARG A 250 -16.66 37.70 -11.78
C ARG A 250 -17.76 38.73 -11.47
N TYR A 251 -18.21 38.79 -10.22
CA TYR A 251 -19.18 39.78 -9.73
C TYR A 251 -18.54 40.81 -8.79
N ALA A 252 -17.21 40.75 -8.60
CA ALA A 252 -16.49 41.80 -7.91
C ALA A 252 -16.70 43.12 -8.70
N PRO A 253 -17.13 44.21 -8.06
CA PRO A 253 -17.26 45.50 -8.72
C PRO A 253 -15.93 45.83 -9.38
N THR A 254 -15.95 46.12 -10.67
CA THR A 254 -14.78 46.63 -11.38
C THR A 254 -14.27 47.84 -10.59
N PRO A 255 -12.99 47.87 -10.19
CA PRO A 255 -12.44 49.04 -9.54
C PRO A 255 -12.68 50.24 -10.46
N PRO A 256 -13.13 51.39 -9.92
CA PRO A 256 -13.44 52.55 -10.74
C PRO A 256 -12.24 52.87 -11.62
N SER A 257 -12.48 52.97 -12.92
CA SER A 257 -11.47 53.41 -13.89
C SER A 257 -10.89 54.72 -13.37
N ARG A 258 -9.58 54.73 -13.11
CA ARG A 258 -8.87 55.97 -12.83
C ARG A 258 -9.12 56.89 -14.01
N MET A 259 -9.93 57.94 -13.80
CA MET A 259 -10.09 58.99 -14.79
C MET A 259 -8.71 59.59 -15.08
N PRO A 260 -8.34 59.77 -16.36
CA PRO A 260 -7.12 60.47 -16.71
C PRO A 260 -7.30 61.94 -16.32
N GLY A 261 -6.72 62.36 -15.20
CA GLY A 261 -6.80 63.74 -14.74
C GLY A 261 -6.69 64.00 -13.24
N SER A 262 -6.38 63.01 -12.39
CA SER A 262 -6.06 63.29 -10.98
C SER A 262 -4.54 63.36 -10.77
N LEU A 263 -4.10 64.55 -10.34
CA LEU A 263 -2.74 64.87 -9.89
C LEU A 263 -2.23 63.84 -8.86
N PRO A 264 -0.92 63.58 -8.80
CA PRO A 264 -0.37 62.61 -7.87
C PRO A 264 -0.54 63.11 -6.43
N THR A 265 -1.48 62.52 -5.70
CA THR A 265 -1.52 62.63 -4.24
C THR A 265 -0.31 61.89 -3.67
N MET A 266 0.47 62.64 -2.88
CA MET A 266 1.58 62.18 -2.07
C MET A 266 1.33 60.80 -1.44
N GLY A 267 2.35 59.95 -1.51
CA GLY A 267 2.35 58.60 -0.98
C GLY A 267 1.90 58.53 0.47
N SER A 268 0.87 57.73 0.73
CA SER A 268 0.66 57.17 2.05
C SER A 268 1.65 56.02 2.22
N VAL A 269 2.62 56.24 3.09
CA VAL A 269 3.55 55.23 3.57
C VAL A 269 2.72 54.24 4.40
N VAL A 270 2.53 53.04 3.88
CA VAL A 270 2.05 51.91 4.68
C VAL A 270 3.26 51.34 5.42
N ILE A 271 3.31 51.58 6.72
CA ILE A 271 4.32 50.98 7.61
C ILE A 271 3.88 49.54 7.90
N THR A 272 4.59 48.56 7.33
CA THR A 272 4.54 47.16 7.76
C THR A 272 5.39 46.98 9.04
N PRO A 273 5.07 46.01 9.93
CA PRO A 273 5.73 45.89 11.23
C PRO A 273 7.20 45.45 11.17
N ASP A 274 7.70 45.02 10.02
CA ASP A 274 9.09 44.59 9.83
C ASP A 274 9.79 45.60 8.92
N GLY A 275 10.64 46.43 9.52
CA GLY A 275 11.25 47.62 8.94
C GLY A 275 12.38 47.37 7.93
N GLU A 276 12.12 46.66 6.84
CA GLU A 276 13.06 46.60 5.71
C GLU A 276 12.55 47.40 4.50
N ARG A 277 13.30 48.46 4.17
CA ARG A 277 13.21 49.22 2.92
C ARG A 277 13.87 48.40 1.81
N ARG A 278 13.14 48.07 0.75
CA ARG A 278 13.74 47.77 -0.55
C ARG A 278 13.29 48.85 -1.53
N GLU A 279 14.26 49.56 -2.09
CA GLU A 279 14.07 50.45 -3.22
C GLU A 279 14.17 49.60 -4.49
N ASP A 280 13.08 49.53 -5.25
CA ASP A 280 13.08 48.95 -6.60
C ASP A 280 13.67 49.99 -7.57
N THR A 281 14.76 49.61 -8.25
CA THR A 281 15.20 50.16 -9.54
C THR A 281 14.93 49.14 -10.62
#